data_AF-A0A0B0EMC4-F1
#
_entry.id   AF-A0A0B0EMC4-F1
#
_cell.length_a   1.000
_cell.length_b   1.000
_cell.length_c   1.000
_cell.angle_alpha   90.00
_cell.angle_beta   90.00
_cell.angle_gamma   90.00
#
_symmetry.space_group_name_H-M   'P 1'
#
loop_
_entity.id
_entity.type
_entity.pdbx_description
1 polymer ?
#
loop_
_entity_poly.entity_id
_entity_poly.type
_entity_poly.pdbx_seq_one_letter_code
_entity_poly.pdbx_strand_id
1 'polypeptide(L)'
;MDSEFEQNALQEMLKLSELSGYEVYFNGYKDDKLQNFWIQTPRGRYTPDFLILKRKEGKKYHKNSKINIEKILILETKGRPYYNDEFKSKEKFVNEEFLKHNKHFKYYCFVDEGENDFRKHLTEFKEILKEF
;
A
#
# COMPACT_ATOMS: atom_id res chain seq x y z
N MET A 1 -8.89 17.39 -7.27
CA MET A 1 -9.23 17.33 -5.83
C MET A 1 -8.58 16.11 -5.21
N ASP A 2 -8.70 14.92 -5.81
CA ASP A 2 -8.02 13.67 -5.36
C ASP A 2 -6.51 13.82 -5.09
N SER A 3 -5.81 14.55 -5.95
CA SER A 3 -4.34 14.68 -5.86
C SER A 3 -3.84 15.40 -4.60
N GLU A 4 -4.63 16.29 -3.99
CA GLU A 4 -4.18 17.05 -2.82
C GLU A 4 -4.32 16.23 -1.52
N PHE A 5 -5.38 15.42 -1.42
CA PHE A 5 -5.57 14.49 -0.30
C PHE A 5 -4.50 13.39 -0.30
N GLU A 6 -4.23 12.81 -1.47
CA GLU A 6 -3.19 11.80 -1.64
C GLU A 6 -1.77 12.35 -1.41
N GLN A 7 -1.49 13.59 -1.81
CA GLN A 7 -0.20 14.25 -1.53
C GLN A 7 0.01 14.46 -0.02
N ASN A 8 -1.03 14.88 0.70
CA ASN A 8 -0.96 15.03 2.15
C ASN A 8 -0.79 13.68 2.87
N ALA A 9 -1.49 12.64 2.41
CA ALA A 9 -1.32 11.27 2.89
C ALA A 9 0.11 10.76 2.69
N LEU A 10 0.66 10.96 1.48
CA LEU A 10 2.05 10.63 1.16
C LEU A 10 3.03 11.36 2.09
N GLN A 11 2.85 12.66 2.34
CA GLN A 11 3.74 13.40 3.24
C GLN A 11 3.73 12.85 4.67
N GLU A 12 2.56 12.52 5.22
CA GLU A 12 2.47 11.92 6.56
C GLU A 12 3.08 10.51 6.61
N MET A 13 2.86 9.70 5.57
CA MET A 13 3.47 8.37 5.48
C MET A 13 4.99 8.44 5.31
N LEU A 14 5.51 9.41 4.56
CA LEU A 14 6.95 9.65 4.41
C LEU A 14 7.58 10.03 5.75
N LYS A 15 6.97 10.95 6.53
CA LYS A 15 7.42 11.28 7.89
C LYS A 15 7.47 10.05 8.80
N LEU A 16 6.43 9.21 8.75
CA LEU A 16 6.39 7.96 9.52
C LEU A 16 7.49 7.00 9.07
N SER A 17 7.76 6.89 7.77
CA SER A 17 8.81 6.04 7.20
C SER A 17 10.24 6.46 7.59
N GLU A 18 10.47 7.76 7.78
CA GLU A 18 11.77 8.29 8.21
C GLU A 18 12.11 7.88 9.63
N LEU A 19 11.11 7.79 10.50
CA LEU A 19 11.27 7.46 11.92
C LEU A 19 11.34 5.96 12.22
N SER A 20 10.97 5.08 11.27
CA SER A 20 10.61 3.69 11.56
C SER A 20 11.40 2.62 10.79
N GLY A 21 12.33 3.02 9.92
CA GLY A 21 13.08 2.07 9.06
C GLY A 21 12.24 1.40 7.98
N TYR A 22 11.00 1.85 7.77
CA TYR A 22 10.15 1.45 6.66
C TYR A 22 10.46 2.26 5.40
N GLU A 23 10.25 1.65 4.24
CA GLU A 23 10.22 2.28 2.91
C GLU A 23 8.76 2.41 2.50
N VAL A 24 8.36 3.58 1.99
CA VAL A 24 6.99 3.82 1.52
C VAL A 24 7.03 4.11 0.02
N TYR A 25 6.25 3.35 -0.73
CA TYR A 25 6.03 3.52 -2.15
C TYR A 25 4.56 3.84 -2.39
N PHE A 26 4.29 4.77 -3.31
CA PHE A 26 2.95 5.23 -3.62
C PHE A 26 2.73 5.17 -5.13
N ASN A 27 1.65 4.52 -5.56
CA ASN A 27 1.29 4.35 -6.96
C ASN A 27 0.15 5.28 -7.42
N GLY A 28 -0.48 6.06 -6.54
CA GLY A 28 -1.63 6.93 -6.90
C GLY A 28 -1.26 8.19 -7.70
N TYR A 29 -0.01 8.34 -8.15
CA TYR A 29 0.35 9.48 -8.99
C TYR A 29 -0.17 9.29 -10.43
N LYS A 30 -0.74 10.34 -11.04
CA LYS A 30 -1.20 10.38 -12.45
C LYS A 30 -0.10 10.18 -13.51
N ASP A 31 1.13 9.86 -13.09
CA ASP A 31 2.23 9.52 -13.99
C ASP A 31 2.49 8.01 -13.91
N ASP A 32 1.95 7.28 -14.88
CA ASP A 32 2.04 5.82 -15.01
C ASP A 32 3.48 5.30 -15.09
N LYS A 33 4.47 6.19 -15.31
CA LYS A 33 5.91 5.85 -15.35
C LYS A 33 6.47 5.40 -14.00
N LEU A 34 5.74 5.62 -12.89
CA LEU A 34 6.17 5.29 -11.53
C LEU A 34 5.41 4.11 -10.90
N GLN A 35 4.47 3.48 -11.60
CA GLN A 35 3.79 2.26 -11.14
C GLN A 35 4.74 1.06 -11.19
N ASN A 36 5.61 0.93 -10.18
CA ASN A 36 6.67 -0.07 -10.16
C ASN A 36 6.22 -1.44 -9.61
N PHE A 37 5.05 -1.51 -8.95
CA PHE A 37 4.50 -2.75 -8.42
C PHE A 37 3.03 -2.92 -8.81
N TRP A 38 2.71 -4.09 -9.33
CA TRP A 38 1.36 -4.53 -9.64
C TRP A 38 1.26 -6.04 -9.47
N ILE A 39 0.05 -6.52 -9.21
CA ILE A 39 -0.26 -7.94 -9.05
C ILE A 39 -1.04 -8.40 -10.29
N GLN A 40 -0.55 -9.45 -10.95
CA GLN A 40 -1.32 -10.10 -12.01
C GLN A 40 -2.45 -10.91 -11.38
N THR A 41 -3.69 -10.59 -11.75
CA THR A 41 -4.88 -11.36 -11.38
C THR A 41 -5.47 -12.02 -12.63
N PRO A 42 -6.35 -13.04 -12.49
CA PRO A 42 -7.10 -13.58 -13.62
C PRO A 42 -7.98 -12.55 -14.34
N ARG A 43 -8.30 -11.42 -13.69
CA ARG A 43 -9.17 -10.36 -14.21
C ARG A 43 -8.40 -9.09 -14.59
N GLY A 44 -7.08 -9.18 -14.76
CA GLY A 44 -6.22 -8.07 -15.15
C GLY A 44 -5.22 -7.68 -14.06
N ARG A 45 -4.64 -6.48 -14.19
CA ARG A 45 -3.65 -5.97 -13.24
C ARG A 45 -4.34 -5.28 -12.07
N TYR A 46 -3.82 -5.52 -10.87
CA TYR A 46 -4.17 -4.81 -9.66
C TYR A 46 -2.96 -3.98 -9.22
N THR A 47 -3.08 -2.66 -9.25
CA THR A 47 -2.05 -1.73 -8.78
C THR A 47 -2.52 -1.19 -7.44
N PRO A 48 -1.89 -1.57 -6.32
CA PRO A 48 -2.28 -1.06 -5.01
C PRO A 48 -1.86 0.39 -4.83
N ASP A 49 -2.58 1.16 -4.01
CA ASP A 49 -2.28 2.56 -3.75
C ASP A 49 -0.92 2.76 -3.07
N PHE A 50 -0.63 2.00 -2.00
CA PHE A 50 0.64 2.08 -1.28
C PHE A 50 1.29 0.72 -1.02
N LEU A 51 2.62 0.72 -0.96
CA LEU A 51 3.41 -0.36 -0.40
C LEU A 51 4.33 0.16 0.70
N ILE A 52 4.28 -0.51 1.85
CA ILE A 52 5.16 -0.25 2.98
C ILE A 52 6.04 -1.45 3.16
N LEU A 53 7.34 -1.25 3.04
CA LEU A 53 8.32 -2.31 2.97
C LEU A 53 9.28 -2.18 4.15
N LYS A 54 9.55 -3.30 4.82
CA LYS A 54 10.66 -3.43 5.75
C LYS A 54 11.68 -4.40 5.18
N ARG A 55 12.93 -3.99 5.15
CA ARG A 55 14.05 -4.87 4.83
C ARG A 55 14.61 -5.49 6.09
N LYS A 56 15.22 -6.67 5.94
CA LYS A 56 15.98 -7.29 7.02
C LYS A 56 17.04 -6.31 7.52
N GLU A 57 17.38 -6.43 8.80
CA GLU A 57 18.35 -5.55 9.48
C GLU A 57 17.91 -4.07 9.62
N GLY A 58 16.67 -3.73 9.25
CA GLY A 58 16.14 -2.36 9.39
C GLY A 58 16.83 -1.33 8.50
N LYS A 59 17.58 -1.78 7.49
CA LYS A 59 18.35 -0.93 6.58
C LYS A 59 17.52 -0.57 5.35
N LYS A 60 17.55 0.70 4.95
CA LYS A 60 16.93 1.14 3.69
C LYS A 60 17.79 0.75 2.48
N TYR A 61 17.13 0.59 1.34
CA TYR A 61 17.77 0.36 0.06
C TYR A 61 18.75 1.49 -0.28
N HIS A 62 19.92 1.10 -0.75
CA HIS A 62 20.84 1.98 -1.46
C HIS A 62 21.42 1.23 -2.66
N LYS A 63 21.94 1.98 -3.63
CA LYS A 63 22.59 1.42 -4.82
C LYS A 63 23.72 0.48 -4.37
N ASN A 64 23.67 -0.78 -4.82
CA ASN A 64 24.56 -1.90 -4.46
C ASN A 64 24.23 -2.66 -3.15
N SER A 65 23.13 -2.34 -2.47
CA SER A 65 22.65 -3.14 -1.34
C SER A 65 21.91 -4.40 -1.80
N LYS A 66 22.29 -5.57 -1.26
CA LYS A 66 21.55 -6.85 -1.42
C LYS A 66 20.79 -7.18 -0.14
N ILE A 67 20.00 -6.24 0.36
CA ILE A 67 19.23 -6.44 1.59
C ILE A 67 17.88 -7.03 1.22
N ASN A 68 17.63 -8.25 1.70
CA ASN A 68 16.37 -8.96 1.47
C ASN A 68 15.21 -8.25 2.17
N ILE A 69 14.04 -8.37 1.56
CA ILE A 69 12.78 -7.90 2.14
C ILE A 69 12.43 -8.81 3.31
N GLU A 70 12.06 -8.21 4.45
CA GLU A 70 11.55 -8.92 5.62
C GLU A 70 10.04 -9.11 5.50
N LYS A 71 9.32 -8.00 5.29
CA LYS A 71 7.87 -7.96 5.19
C LYS A 71 7.39 -6.76 4.41
N ILE A 72 6.22 -6.89 3.80
CA ILE A 72 5.54 -5.85 3.01
C ILE A 72 4.10 -5.73 3.50
N LEU A 73 3.61 -4.50 3.59
CA LEU A 73 2.23 -4.18 3.84
C LEU A 73 1.70 -3.43 2.60
N ILE A 74 0.74 -4.04 1.93
CA ILE A 74 -0.03 -3.43 0.85
C ILE A 74 -1.20 -2.69 1.50
N LEU A 75 -1.34 -1.40 1.18
CA LEU A 75 -2.49 -0.61 1.60
C LEU A 75 -3.24 -0.10 0.38
N GLU A 76 -4.55 -0.25 0.45
CA GLU A 76 -5.50 0.31 -0.50
C GLU A 76 -6.42 1.29 0.22
N THR A 77 -6.82 2.34 -0.48
CA THR A 77 -7.90 3.21 -0.03
C THR A 77 -9.00 3.24 -1.11
N LYS A 78 -10.26 3.04 -0.69
CA LYS A 78 -11.41 3.14 -1.60
C LYS A 78 -12.58 3.86 -0.96
N GLY A 79 -13.13 4.83 -1.68
CA GLY A 79 -14.47 5.33 -1.40
C GLY A 79 -15.53 4.28 -1.70
N ARG A 80 -16.55 4.16 -0.84
CA ARG A 80 -17.65 3.19 -0.97
C ARG A 80 -18.31 3.14 -2.35
N PRO A 81 -18.54 4.26 -3.06
CA PRO A 81 -19.09 4.22 -4.42
C PRO A 81 -18.20 3.48 -5.43
N TYR A 82 -16.88 3.44 -5.19
CA TYR A 82 -15.89 2.78 -6.05
C TYR A 82 -15.54 1.36 -5.59
N TYR A 83 -16.03 0.94 -4.42
CA TYR A 83 -15.90 -0.42 -3.90
C TYR A 83 -16.90 -1.38 -4.57
N ASN A 84 -16.78 -1.50 -5.90
CA ASN A 84 -17.66 -2.27 -6.77
C ASN A 84 -17.22 -3.74 -6.90
N ASP A 85 -17.97 -4.54 -7.65
CA ASP A 85 -17.69 -5.98 -7.82
C ASP A 85 -16.38 -6.28 -8.55
N GLU A 86 -15.93 -5.37 -9.42
CA GLU A 86 -14.63 -5.51 -10.08
C GLU A 86 -13.50 -5.38 -9.07
N PHE A 87 -13.55 -4.32 -8.23
CA PHE A 87 -12.58 -4.11 -7.16
C PHE A 87 -12.58 -5.28 -6.17
N LYS A 88 -13.76 -5.67 -5.65
CA LYS A 88 -13.91 -6.79 -4.71
C LYS A 88 -13.35 -8.09 -5.27
N SER A 89 -13.50 -8.34 -6.57
CA SER A 89 -12.94 -9.53 -7.20
C SER A 89 -11.40 -9.53 -7.24
N LYS A 90 -10.77 -8.36 -7.41
CA LYS A 90 -9.30 -8.22 -7.35
C LYS A 90 -8.80 -8.32 -5.92
N GLU A 91 -9.47 -7.65 -4.98
CA GLU A 91 -9.18 -7.73 -3.54
C GLU A 91 -9.30 -9.18 -3.02
N LYS A 92 -10.36 -9.90 -3.42
CA LYS A 92 -10.54 -11.31 -3.07
C LYS A 92 -9.36 -12.16 -3.54
N PHE A 93 -8.90 -11.96 -4.77
CA PHE A 93 -7.72 -12.66 -5.29
C PHE A 93 -6.45 -12.34 -4.47
N VAL A 94 -6.27 -11.07 -4.06
CA VAL A 94 -5.14 -10.69 -3.22
C VAL A 94 -5.18 -11.46 -1.90
N ASN A 95 -6.32 -11.44 -1.22
CA ASN A 95 -6.49 -12.08 0.09
C ASN A 95 -6.41 -13.61 0.06
N GLU A 96 -7.06 -14.26 -0.91
CA GLU A 96 -7.21 -15.72 -0.93
C GLU A 96 -6.05 -16.43 -1.64
N GLU A 97 -5.51 -15.84 -2.70
CA GLU A 97 -4.51 -16.50 -3.56
C GLU A 97 -3.13 -15.85 -3.45
N PHE A 98 -3.02 -14.53 -3.62
CA PHE A 98 -1.72 -13.87 -3.63
C PHE A 98 -1.00 -14.02 -2.28
N LEU A 99 -1.67 -13.73 -1.15
CA LEU A 99 -1.06 -13.80 0.19
C LEU A 99 -0.67 -15.23 0.59
N LYS A 100 -1.40 -16.24 0.12
CA LYS A 100 -1.10 -17.67 0.35
C LYS A 100 0.28 -18.05 -0.18
N HIS A 101 0.66 -17.52 -1.34
CA HIS A 101 1.96 -17.77 -1.97
C HIS A 101 3.04 -16.77 -1.53
N ASN A 102 2.64 -15.61 -0.98
CA ASN A 102 3.54 -14.52 -0.62
C ASN A 102 3.45 -14.17 0.86
N LYS A 103 3.83 -15.10 1.74
CA LYS A 103 3.62 -15.02 3.22
C LYS A 103 4.25 -13.81 3.94
N HIS A 104 5.17 -13.10 3.29
CA HIS A 104 5.81 -11.90 3.83
C HIS A 104 5.00 -10.63 3.51
N PHE A 105 3.95 -10.75 2.70
CA PHE A 105 2.99 -9.67 2.45
C PHE A 105 1.83 -9.73 3.44
N LYS A 106 1.33 -8.56 3.79
CA LYS A 106 0.01 -8.34 4.39
C LYS A 106 -0.78 -7.36 3.52
N TYR A 107 -2.10 -7.39 3.63
CA TYR A 107 -3.00 -6.54 2.87
C TYR A 107 -4.02 -5.88 3.79
N TYR A 108 -4.27 -4.59 3.62
CA TYR A 108 -5.37 -3.88 4.26
C TYR A 108 -6.00 -2.89 3.27
N CYS A 109 -7.34 -2.87 3.24
CA CYS A 109 -8.11 -1.90 2.46
C CYS A 109 -8.90 -1.01 3.41
N PHE A 110 -8.67 0.30 3.33
CA PHE A 110 -9.47 1.29 4.02
C PHE A 110 -10.64 1.69 3.13
N VAL A 111 -11.87 1.44 3.61
CA VAL A 111 -13.09 1.86 2.89
C VAL A 111 -13.73 3.03 3.62
N ASP A 112 -13.90 4.15 2.94
CA ASP A 112 -14.57 5.34 3.49
C ASP A 112 -15.90 5.64 2.78
N GLU A 113 -16.77 6.41 3.43
CA GLU A 113 -18.06 6.82 2.84
C GLU A 113 -17.91 7.96 1.80
N GLY A 114 -16.69 8.39 1.47
CA GLY A 114 -16.43 9.67 0.80
C GLY A 114 -15.39 9.61 -0.33
N GLU A 115 -14.56 10.65 -0.39
CA GLU A 115 -13.61 10.96 -1.47
C GLU A 115 -12.25 10.25 -1.33
N ASN A 116 -12.17 9.09 -0.66
CA ASN A 116 -10.92 8.36 -0.50
C ASN A 116 -9.86 9.10 0.36
N ASP A 117 -10.27 9.67 1.49
CA ASP A 117 -9.41 10.49 2.36
C ASP A 117 -8.64 9.64 3.38
N PHE A 118 -7.40 9.25 3.03
CA PHE A 118 -6.52 8.48 3.90
C PHE A 118 -6.25 9.13 5.26
N ARG A 119 -6.40 10.47 5.41
CA ARG A 119 -6.15 11.13 6.71
C ARG A 119 -7.09 10.62 7.80
N LYS A 120 -8.30 10.18 7.42
CA LYS A 120 -9.28 9.56 8.33
C LYS A 120 -8.79 8.22 8.87
N HIS A 121 -7.89 7.56 8.15
CA HIS A 121 -7.34 6.25 8.48
C HIS A 121 -5.96 6.32 9.13
N LEU A 122 -5.39 7.51 9.35
CA LEU A 122 -4.04 7.64 9.93
C LEU A 122 -3.90 7.01 11.32
N THR A 123 -4.94 7.07 12.15
CA THR A 123 -4.92 6.45 13.48
C THR A 123 -4.87 4.93 13.38
N GLU A 124 -5.79 4.34 12.62
CA GLU A 124 -5.87 2.91 12.36
C GLU A 124 -4.59 2.39 11.68
N PHE A 125 -4.07 3.16 10.71
CA PHE A 125 -2.81 2.87 10.05
C PHE A 125 -1.62 2.82 11.04
N LYS A 126 -1.55 3.76 11.99
CA LYS A 126 -0.50 3.75 13.03
C LYS A 126 -0.62 2.54 13.95
N GLU A 127 -1.81 2.03 14.21
CA GLU A 127 -2.03 0.81 14.98
C GLU A 127 -1.56 -0.42 14.19
N ILE A 128 -1.97 -0.53 12.93
CA ILE A 128 -1.49 -1.58 12.01
C ILE A 128 0.04 -1.60 11.96
N LEU A 129 0.69 -0.43 11.84
CA LEU A 129 2.16 -0.35 11.80
C LEU A 129 2.87 -0.78 13.10
N LYS A 130 2.23 -0.61 14.27
CA LYS A 130 2.80 -1.06 15.55
C LYS A 130 2.78 -2.57 15.68
N GLU A 131 1.73 -3.20 15.16
CA GLU A 131 1.55 -4.65 15.15
C GLU A 131 2.23 -5.33 13.95
N PHE A 132 2.64 -4.54 12.96
CA PHE A 132 3.28 -5.02 11.75
C PHE A 132 4.69 -5.50 12.02
#